data_AF-A0A1B8T8I6-F1
#
_entry.id   AF-A0A1B8T8I6-F1
#
_cell.length_a   1.000
_cell.length_b   1.000
_cell.length_c   1.000
_cell.angle_alpha   90.00
_cell.angle_beta   90.00
_cell.angle_gamma   90.00
#
_symmetry.space_group_name_H-M   'P 1'
#
loop_
_entity.id
_entity.type
_entity.pdbx_description
1 polymer ?
#
loop_
_entity_poly.entity_id
_entity_poly.type
_entity_poly.pdbx_seq_one_letter_code
_entity_poly.pdbx_strand_id
1 'polypeptide(L)'
;MRIELIASQMLGFWNSCGEVSQCEFQFGQRLIYVAHPTGEASESYLRAVRPLAQAAWDDIDAVIAFTWETVRPGEPELWQLLESATCRGSPLEVFSIHIAAGNSTASYTLSWNPDFDWRQEVYGEFDTWKESPIALQRFEPEKDLWLSIRRHGDGRFELEKPKPLAWGTE
;
A
#
# COMPACT_ATOMS: atom_id res chain seq x y z
N MET A 1 -13.69 -6.99 0.09
CA MET A 1 -14.70 -5.98 -0.34
C MET A 1 -14.89 -6.13 -1.84
N ARG A 2 -16.09 -5.98 -2.39
CA ARG A 2 -16.31 -6.11 -3.83
C ARG A 2 -16.02 -4.77 -4.53
N ILE A 3 -15.14 -4.79 -5.53
CA ILE A 3 -14.69 -3.62 -6.27
C ILE A 3 -15.50 -3.46 -7.56
N GLU A 4 -16.22 -2.35 -7.65
CA GLU A 4 -17.17 -2.02 -8.74
C GLU A 4 -16.87 -0.66 -9.35
N LEU A 5 -15.81 -0.55 -10.15
CA LEU A 5 -15.33 0.75 -10.68
C LEU A 5 -16.37 1.53 -11.49
N ILE A 6 -17.26 0.87 -12.23
CA ILE A 6 -18.27 1.54 -13.09
C ILE A 6 -19.46 2.04 -12.28
N ALA A 7 -19.87 1.28 -11.26
CA ALA A 7 -21.03 1.64 -10.43
C ALA A 7 -20.65 2.58 -9.28
N SER A 8 -19.38 2.63 -8.91
CA SER A 8 -18.86 3.56 -7.91
C SER A 8 -18.81 4.99 -8.42
N GLN A 9 -18.99 5.94 -7.50
CA GLN A 9 -18.75 7.35 -7.78
C GLN A 9 -17.26 7.57 -8.04
N MET A 10 -16.94 8.15 -9.19
CA MET A 10 -15.60 8.67 -9.47
C MET A 10 -15.40 9.95 -8.67
N LEU A 11 -14.32 10.00 -7.88
CA LEU A 11 -13.99 11.15 -7.04
C LEU A 11 -13.21 12.20 -7.81
N GLY A 12 -12.32 11.75 -8.68
CA GLY A 12 -11.43 12.60 -9.44
C GLY A 12 -11.16 12.06 -10.83
N PHE A 13 -10.95 13.00 -11.75
CA PHE A 13 -10.52 12.73 -13.11
C PHE A 13 -9.56 13.84 -13.55
N TRP A 14 -8.38 13.47 -14.03
CA TRP A 14 -7.41 14.42 -14.57
C TRP A 14 -6.56 13.79 -15.65
N ASN A 15 -5.93 14.63 -16.46
CA ASN A 15 -4.90 14.21 -17.39
C ASN A 15 -3.57 14.21 -16.65
N SER A 16 -2.96 13.02 -16.50
CA SER A 16 -1.57 12.88 -16.08
C SER A 16 -0.65 13.21 -17.27
N CYS A 17 0.55 13.76 -17.03
CA CYS A 17 1.44 14.25 -18.07
C CYS A 17 1.48 13.37 -19.34
N GLY A 18 1.23 13.99 -20.51
CA GLY A 18 1.25 13.32 -21.81
C GLY A 18 -0.10 12.73 -22.22
N GLU A 19 -0.10 11.43 -22.55
CA GLU A 19 -1.18 10.72 -23.24
C GLU A 19 -2.04 9.84 -22.30
N VAL A 20 -2.03 10.11 -21.00
CA VAL A 20 -2.73 9.28 -20.01
C VAL A 20 -3.68 10.11 -19.15
N SER A 21 -4.95 9.73 -19.10
CA SER A 21 -5.92 10.20 -18.13
C SER A 21 -5.99 9.25 -16.93
N GLN A 22 -6.33 9.77 -15.75
CA GLN A 22 -6.40 9.02 -14.50
C GLN A 22 -7.77 9.23 -13.85
N CYS A 23 -8.39 8.11 -13.47
CA CYS A 23 -9.61 8.07 -12.67
C CYS A 23 -9.26 7.73 -11.22
N GLU A 24 -9.87 8.41 -10.27
CA GLU A 24 -9.75 8.17 -8.83
C GLU A 24 -11.07 7.67 -8.25
N PHE A 25 -10.96 6.62 -7.43
CA PHE A 25 -12.06 6.03 -6.69
C PHE A 25 -11.64 5.80 -5.24
N GLN A 26 -12.61 5.79 -4.32
CA GLN A 26 -12.38 5.40 -2.94
C GLN A 26 -13.22 4.18 -2.57
N PHE A 27 -12.58 3.23 -1.91
CA PHE A 27 -13.21 2.03 -1.36
C PHE A 27 -12.75 1.89 0.09
N GLY A 28 -13.69 2.04 1.03
CA GLY A 28 -13.35 2.17 2.45
C GLY A 28 -12.42 3.37 2.68
N GLN A 29 -11.24 3.12 3.26
CA GLN A 29 -10.22 4.14 3.52
C GLN A 29 -9.13 4.21 2.42
N ARG A 30 -9.25 3.42 1.35
CA ARG A 30 -8.18 3.26 0.35
C ARG A 30 -8.60 3.81 -1.00
N LEU A 31 -7.64 4.35 -1.73
CA LEU A 31 -7.84 4.89 -3.07
C LEU A 31 -7.49 3.85 -4.14
N ILE A 32 -8.23 3.86 -5.23
CA ILE A 32 -7.89 3.10 -6.44
C ILE A 32 -7.76 4.09 -7.59
N TYR A 33 -6.60 4.07 -8.21
CA TYR A 33 -6.26 4.87 -9.37
C TYR A 33 -6.22 4.01 -10.61
N VAL A 34 -6.97 4.40 -11.63
CA VAL A 34 -6.96 3.72 -12.94
C VAL A 34 -6.52 4.69 -14.02
N ALA A 35 -5.37 4.40 -14.62
CA ALA A 35 -4.88 5.13 -15.78
C ALA A 35 -5.42 4.52 -17.08
N HIS A 36 -5.78 5.36 -18.04
CA HIS A 36 -6.17 4.97 -19.40
C HIS A 36 -5.66 5.99 -20.42
N PRO A 37 -5.56 5.65 -21.72
CA PRO A 37 -5.17 6.60 -22.75
C PRO A 37 -6.11 7.82 -22.80
N THR A 38 -5.52 9.00 -22.94
CA THR A 38 -6.25 10.26 -23.11
C THR A 38 -7.05 10.26 -24.41
N GLY A 39 -8.28 10.78 -24.37
CA GLY A 39 -9.16 10.86 -25.55
C GLY A 39 -9.99 9.61 -25.81
N GLU A 40 -9.75 8.53 -25.07
CA GLU A 40 -10.60 7.35 -25.05
C GLU A 40 -11.63 7.40 -23.91
N ALA A 41 -12.80 6.78 -24.13
CA ALA A 41 -13.81 6.67 -23.09
C ALA A 41 -13.34 5.75 -21.96
N SER A 42 -13.31 6.24 -20.73
CA SER A 42 -12.80 5.50 -19.57
C SER A 42 -13.60 4.22 -19.27
N GLU A 43 -14.88 4.18 -19.61
CA GLU A 43 -15.78 3.08 -19.23
C GLU A 43 -15.33 1.71 -19.76
N SER A 44 -14.83 1.63 -20.99
CA SER A 44 -14.32 0.37 -21.57
C SER A 44 -13.11 -0.13 -20.78
N TYR A 45 -12.19 0.78 -20.43
CA TYR A 45 -11.01 0.49 -19.63
C TYR A 45 -11.38 0.07 -18.21
N LEU A 46 -12.26 0.82 -17.53
CA LEU A 46 -12.72 0.50 -16.19
C LEU A 46 -13.38 -0.89 -16.13
N ARG A 47 -14.14 -1.26 -17.17
CA ARG A 47 -14.70 -2.62 -17.30
C ARG A 47 -13.62 -3.68 -17.42
N ALA A 48 -12.61 -3.42 -18.26
CA ALA A 48 -11.53 -4.36 -18.52
C ALA A 48 -10.62 -4.60 -17.30
N VAL A 49 -10.30 -3.54 -16.53
CA VAL A 49 -9.39 -3.66 -15.38
C VAL A 49 -10.05 -4.10 -14.09
N ARG A 50 -11.39 -4.19 -14.05
CA ARG A 50 -12.13 -4.55 -12.84
C ARG A 50 -11.67 -5.88 -12.19
N PRO A 51 -11.42 -6.98 -12.92
CA PRO A 51 -10.91 -8.21 -12.30
C PRO A 51 -9.54 -8.01 -11.65
N LEU A 52 -8.67 -7.22 -12.27
CA LEU A 52 -7.36 -6.88 -11.70
C LEU A 52 -7.49 -6.01 -10.46
N ALA A 53 -8.38 -5.01 -10.47
CA ALA A 53 -8.64 -4.16 -9.30
C ALA A 53 -9.16 -4.99 -8.11
N GLN A 54 -10.04 -5.96 -8.37
CA GLN A 54 -10.50 -6.90 -7.34
C GLN A 54 -9.36 -7.77 -6.83
N ALA A 55 -8.58 -8.41 -7.72
CA ALA A 55 -7.47 -9.25 -7.32
C ALA A 55 -6.41 -8.46 -6.52
N ALA A 56 -6.11 -7.23 -6.93
CA ALA A 56 -5.18 -6.36 -6.21
C ALA A 56 -5.73 -5.97 -4.82
N TRP A 57 -7.03 -5.72 -4.71
CA TRP A 57 -7.67 -5.49 -3.42
C TRP A 57 -7.56 -6.71 -2.50
N ASP A 58 -7.80 -7.90 -3.03
CA ASP A 58 -7.76 -9.14 -2.26
C ASP A 58 -6.33 -9.52 -1.83
N ASP A 59 -5.31 -9.01 -2.53
CA ASP A 59 -3.89 -9.23 -2.23
C ASP A 59 -3.33 -8.27 -1.14
N ILE A 60 -4.10 -7.32 -0.60
CA ILE A 60 -3.59 -6.29 0.33
C ILE A 60 -2.84 -6.88 1.53
N ASP A 61 -3.41 -7.89 2.20
CA ASP A 61 -2.78 -8.51 3.38
C ASP A 61 -1.47 -9.21 2.99
N ALA A 62 -1.42 -9.83 1.80
CA ALA A 62 -0.23 -10.47 1.27
C ALA A 62 0.87 -9.47 0.90
N VAL A 63 0.51 -8.27 0.44
CA VAL A 63 1.46 -7.17 0.16
C VAL A 63 2.07 -6.65 1.46
N ILE A 64 1.27 -6.50 2.51
CA ILE A 64 1.76 -6.08 3.83
C ILE A 64 2.72 -7.14 4.38
N ALA A 65 2.35 -8.43 4.32
CA ALA A 65 3.20 -9.54 4.73
C ALA A 65 4.53 -9.57 3.94
N PHE A 66 4.48 -9.43 2.62
CA PHE A 66 5.68 -9.33 1.78
C PHE A 66 6.59 -8.17 2.23
N THR A 67 6.01 -7.02 2.58
CA THR A 67 6.78 -5.85 3.04
C THR A 67 7.45 -6.11 4.38
N TRP A 68 6.76 -6.78 5.30
CA TRP A 68 7.33 -7.22 6.58
C TRP A 68 8.46 -8.23 6.38
N GLU A 69 8.32 -9.17 5.46
CA GLU A 69 9.32 -10.22 5.25
C GLU A 69 10.58 -9.70 4.54
N THR A 70 10.42 -8.74 3.63
CA THR A 70 11.49 -8.35 2.70
C THR A 70 12.08 -6.97 2.94
N VAL A 71 11.26 -5.98 3.29
CA VAL A 71 11.71 -4.57 3.36
C VAL A 71 12.07 -4.17 4.78
N ARG A 72 11.24 -4.54 5.77
CA ARG A 72 11.43 -4.19 7.19
C ARG A 72 11.86 -2.74 7.42
N PRO A 73 11.05 -1.74 7.01
CA PRO A 73 11.44 -0.34 7.16
C PRO A 73 11.66 0.03 8.63
N GLY A 74 12.63 0.91 8.92
CA GLY A 74 12.94 1.33 10.29
C GLY A 74 13.94 0.39 10.98
N GLU A 75 13.85 0.30 12.30
CA GLU A 75 14.82 -0.42 13.12
C GLU A 75 14.58 -1.94 13.11
N PRO A 76 15.62 -2.79 12.94
CA PRO A 76 15.47 -4.23 12.98
C PRO A 76 14.85 -4.78 14.28
N GLU A 77 15.12 -4.11 15.41
CA GLU A 77 14.58 -4.49 16.73
C GLU A 77 13.04 -4.39 16.76
N LEU A 78 12.45 -3.39 16.10
CA LEU A 78 10.99 -3.26 15.99
C LEU A 78 10.39 -4.54 15.40
N TRP A 79 10.92 -5.01 14.26
CA TRP A 79 10.35 -6.17 13.56
C TRP A 79 10.48 -7.45 14.38
N GLN A 80 11.59 -7.65 15.10
CA GLN A 80 11.74 -8.79 16.01
C GLN A 80 10.70 -8.76 17.14
N LEU A 81 10.41 -7.57 17.68
CA LEU A 81 9.39 -7.40 18.72
C LEU A 81 7.98 -7.66 18.17
N LEU A 82 7.68 -7.16 16.97
CA LEU A 82 6.38 -7.37 16.33
C LEU A 82 6.15 -8.85 15.95
N GLU A 83 7.20 -9.58 15.58
CA GLU A 83 7.12 -11.02 15.28
C GLU A 83 6.89 -11.88 16.52
N SER A 84 7.50 -11.52 17.65
CA SER A 84 7.43 -12.28 18.91
C SER A 84 6.23 -11.91 19.79
N ALA A 85 5.68 -10.71 19.63
CA ALA A 85 4.58 -10.22 20.44
C ALA A 85 3.23 -10.25 19.71
N THR A 86 2.15 -10.52 20.44
CA THR A 86 0.79 -10.32 19.93
C THR A 86 0.45 -8.82 19.95
N CYS A 87 0.82 -8.11 18.87
CA CYS A 87 0.47 -6.71 18.69
C CYS A 87 -0.94 -6.55 18.15
N ARG A 88 -1.58 -5.41 18.43
CA ARG A 88 -2.88 -5.07 17.86
C ARG A 88 -2.69 -4.35 16.52
N GLY A 89 -3.00 -5.03 15.43
CA GLY A 89 -2.94 -4.48 14.07
C GLY A 89 -1.53 -4.49 13.46
N SER A 90 -1.44 -3.93 12.25
CA SER A 90 -0.17 -3.79 11.51
C SER A 90 0.32 -2.34 11.60
N PRO A 91 1.64 -2.10 11.76
CA PRO A 91 2.22 -0.77 11.69
C PRO A 91 2.28 -0.24 10.26
N LEU A 92 2.03 -1.08 9.25
CA LEU A 92 1.98 -0.70 7.85
C LEU A 92 0.56 -0.81 7.30
N GLU A 93 0.22 0.07 6.37
CA GLU A 93 -1.08 0.15 5.71
C GLU A 93 -0.91 0.44 4.21
N VAL A 94 -1.79 -0.12 3.39
CA VAL A 94 -1.89 0.19 1.95
C VAL A 94 -2.85 1.36 1.79
N PHE A 95 -2.36 2.49 1.27
CA PHE A 95 -3.16 3.70 1.07
C PHE A 95 -3.83 3.73 -0.30
N SER A 96 -3.13 3.23 -1.32
CA SER A 96 -3.66 3.25 -2.68
C SER A 96 -3.19 2.08 -3.54
N ILE A 97 -4.05 1.73 -4.50
CA ILE A 97 -3.77 0.79 -5.58
C ILE A 97 -3.73 1.59 -6.89
N HIS A 98 -2.67 1.42 -7.68
CA HIS A 98 -2.49 2.08 -8.96
C HIS A 98 -2.51 1.03 -10.08
N ILE A 99 -3.37 1.24 -11.08
CA ILE A 99 -3.47 0.39 -12.27
C ILE A 99 -3.03 1.22 -13.46
N ALA A 100 -1.88 0.85 -14.05
CA ALA A 100 -1.28 1.58 -15.16
C ALA A 100 -2.04 1.33 -16.48
N ALA A 101 -2.04 2.33 -17.36
CA ALA A 101 -2.57 2.19 -18.71
C ALA A 101 -1.80 1.10 -19.47
N GLY A 102 -2.51 0.17 -20.11
CA GLY A 102 -1.95 -0.84 -21.01
C GLY A 102 -1.21 -2.03 -20.37
N ASN A 103 -0.77 -1.92 -19.11
CA ASN A 103 0.21 -2.87 -18.57
C ASN A 103 -0.38 -4.07 -17.81
N SER A 104 -1.69 -4.13 -17.58
CA SER A 104 -2.33 -5.22 -16.82
C SER A 104 -1.69 -5.48 -15.44
N THR A 105 -0.99 -4.49 -14.88
CA THR A 105 -0.28 -4.58 -13.60
C THR A 105 -0.86 -3.58 -12.63
N ALA A 106 -0.99 -4.02 -11.38
CA ALA A 106 -1.29 -3.14 -10.25
C ALA A 106 -0.01 -2.85 -9.48
N SER A 107 0.06 -1.68 -8.85
CA SER A 107 1.03 -1.38 -7.81
C SER A 107 0.33 -0.81 -6.58
N TYR A 108 0.99 -0.90 -5.44
CA TYR A 108 0.49 -0.49 -4.14
C TYR A 108 1.38 0.63 -3.61
N THR A 109 0.78 1.61 -2.96
CA THR A 109 1.51 2.57 -2.15
C THR A 109 1.24 2.29 -0.67
N LEU A 110 2.31 2.08 0.09
CA LEU A 110 2.28 1.75 1.51
C LEU A 110 3.00 2.81 2.32
N SER A 111 2.49 3.05 3.53
CA SER A 111 3.13 3.88 4.55
C SER A 111 2.89 3.28 5.93
N TRP A 112 3.35 3.99 6.95
CA TRP A 112 2.98 3.74 8.34
C TRP A 112 1.46 3.88 8.51
N ASN A 113 0.88 2.95 9.27
CA ASN A 113 -0.53 2.97 9.63
C ASN A 113 -0.76 4.03 10.71
N PRO A 114 -1.54 5.10 10.46
CA PRO A 114 -1.82 6.13 11.45
C PRO A 114 -2.65 5.62 12.63
N ASP A 115 -3.37 4.52 12.45
CA ASP A 115 -4.21 3.91 13.49
C ASP A 115 -3.45 2.86 14.33
N PHE A 116 -2.15 2.61 14.03
CA PHE A 116 -1.35 1.70 14.84
C PHE A 116 -1.00 2.34 16.18
N ASP A 117 -1.35 1.66 17.28
CA ASP A 117 -1.10 2.16 18.63
C ASP A 117 0.36 1.98 19.03
N TRP A 118 1.19 2.99 18.77
CA TRP A 118 2.59 3.00 19.20
C TRP A 118 2.76 3.04 20.72
N ARG A 119 1.72 3.35 21.51
CA ARG A 119 1.81 3.39 22.98
C ARG A 119 1.67 2.02 23.63
N GLN A 120 1.40 0.98 22.84
CA GLN A 120 1.32 -0.38 23.37
C GLN A 120 2.67 -0.85 23.92
N GLU A 121 2.60 -1.68 24.95
CA GLU A 121 3.74 -2.36 25.54
C GLU A 121 3.78 -3.80 25.07
N VAL A 122 4.96 -4.24 24.65
CA VAL A 122 5.24 -5.62 24.27
C VAL A 122 6.29 -6.21 25.21
N TYR A 123 6.34 -7.53 25.28
CA TYR A 123 7.34 -8.24 26.08
C TYR A 123 8.29 -8.95 25.15
N GLY A 124 9.58 -8.95 25.49
CA GLY A 124 10.56 -9.71 24.72
C GLY A 124 10.24 -11.20 24.78
N GLU A 125 10.63 -11.94 23.73
CA GLU A 125 10.39 -13.39 23.61
C GLU A 125 10.83 -14.18 24.87
N PHE A 126 11.92 -13.75 25.52
CA PHE A 126 12.48 -14.42 26.70
C PHE A 126 11.93 -13.91 28.04
N ASP A 127 11.13 -12.83 28.05
CA ASP A 127 10.52 -12.29 29.26
C ASP A 127 9.25 -13.05 29.62
N THR A 128 9.45 -14.30 30.08
CA THR A 128 8.35 -15.23 30.39
C THR A 128 7.46 -14.71 31.52
N TRP A 129 8.02 -13.88 32.40
CA TRP A 129 7.34 -13.33 33.57
C TRP A 129 6.74 -11.94 33.32
N LYS A 130 6.97 -11.36 32.14
CA LYS A 130 6.44 -10.05 31.74
C LYS A 130 6.88 -8.93 32.69
N GLU A 131 8.12 -8.99 33.16
CA GLU A 131 8.67 -8.04 34.14
C GLU A 131 9.28 -6.79 33.50
N SER A 132 9.63 -6.86 32.21
CA SER A 132 10.32 -5.81 31.47
C SER A 132 9.53 -5.42 30.21
N PRO A 133 8.41 -4.67 30.36
CA PRO A 133 7.66 -4.18 29.21
C PRO A 133 8.52 -3.24 28.36
N ILE A 134 8.40 -3.39 27.05
CA ILE A 134 9.05 -2.55 26.04
C ILE A 134 7.95 -1.71 25.38
N ALA A 135 7.99 -0.40 25.60
CA ALA A 135 7.08 0.52 24.93
C ALA A 135 7.45 0.63 23.44
N LEU A 136 6.48 0.39 22.55
CA LEU A 136 6.71 0.53 21.10
C LEU A 136 6.91 2.00 20.68
N GLN A 137 6.56 2.96 21.54
CA GLN A 137 6.62 4.39 21.22
C GLN A 137 8.03 4.85 20.86
N ARG A 138 9.08 4.18 21.37
CA ARG A 138 10.47 4.48 20.99
C ARG A 138 10.78 4.19 19.52
N PHE A 139 9.96 3.38 18.86
CA PHE A 139 10.06 3.05 17.43
C PHE A 139 9.05 3.81 16.58
N GLU A 140 8.29 4.75 17.18
CA GLU A 140 7.36 5.58 16.43
C GLU A 140 8.13 6.35 15.34
N PRO A 141 7.73 6.23 14.06
CA PRO A 141 8.50 6.79 12.96
C PRO A 141 8.55 8.33 13.01
N GLU A 142 9.76 8.89 12.99
CA GLU A 142 9.95 10.36 12.88
C GLU A 142 9.77 10.89 11.44
N LYS A 143 9.84 10.00 10.45
CA LYS A 143 9.81 10.34 9.03
C LYS A 143 8.75 9.53 8.31
N ASP A 144 8.13 10.20 7.34
CA ASP A 144 7.21 9.56 6.43
C ASP A 144 7.92 8.46 5.63
N LEU A 145 7.26 7.32 5.54
CA LEU A 145 7.64 6.19 4.70
C LEU A 145 6.72 6.15 3.50
N TRP A 146 7.26 6.08 2.29
CA TRP A 146 6.48 5.82 1.10
C TRP A 146 7.13 4.71 0.31
N LEU A 147 6.47 3.55 0.30
CA LEU A 147 6.91 2.37 -0.45
C LEU A 147 5.96 2.14 -1.61
N SER A 148 6.53 1.82 -2.77
CA SER A 148 5.77 1.38 -3.94
C SER A 148 6.06 -0.09 -4.21
N ILE A 149 5.03 -0.91 -4.30
CA ILE A 149 5.17 -2.36 -4.52
C ILE A 149 4.41 -2.75 -5.78
N ARG A 150 5.06 -3.41 -6.73
CA ARG A 150 4.45 -3.88 -7.97
C ARG A 150 3.93 -5.31 -7.81
N ARG A 151 2.73 -5.55 -8.35
CA ARG A 151 2.13 -6.89 -8.51
C ARG A 151 2.57 -7.51 -9.84
N HIS A 152 3.12 -8.73 -9.79
CA HIS A 152 3.52 -9.54 -10.96
C HIS A 152 2.55 -10.71 -11.24
N GLY A 153 1.45 -10.79 -10.51
CA GLY A 153 0.50 -11.90 -10.52
C GLY A 153 0.22 -12.37 -9.09
N ASP A 154 -0.51 -13.47 -8.97
CA ASP A 154 -1.06 -13.95 -7.70
C ASP A 154 0.06 -14.18 -6.67
N GLY A 155 0.01 -13.41 -5.58
CA GLY A 155 0.96 -13.48 -4.46
C GLY A 155 2.42 -13.13 -4.79
N ARG A 156 2.72 -12.54 -5.96
CA ARG A 156 4.09 -12.20 -6.36
C ARG A 156 4.29 -10.69 -6.45
N PHE A 157 5.21 -10.19 -5.64
CA PHE A 157 5.44 -8.77 -5.43
C PHE A 157 6.90 -8.39 -5.63
N GLU A 158 7.13 -7.13 -6.01
CA GLU A 158 8.46 -6.55 -6.12
C GLU A 158 8.44 -5.13 -5.55
N LEU A 159 9.44 -4.78 -4.74
CA LEU A 159 9.64 -3.40 -4.32
C LEU A 159 10.08 -2.55 -5.53
N GLU A 160 9.26 -1.57 -5.90
CA GLU A 160 9.64 -0.61 -6.91
C GLU A 160 10.71 0.32 -6.35
N LYS A 161 11.85 0.40 -7.04
CA LYS A 161 12.85 1.41 -6.71
C LYS A 161 12.24 2.80 -6.90
N PRO A 162 12.50 3.76 -6.00
CA PRO A 162 12.09 5.13 -6.22
C PRO A 162 12.59 5.57 -7.58
N LYS A 163 11.70 5.92 -8.51
CA LYS A 163 12.13 6.63 -9.70
C LYS A 163 12.73 7.94 -9.19
N PRO A 164 13.96 8.31 -9.61
CA PRO A 164 14.44 9.65 -9.34
C PRO A 164 13.36 10.60 -9.83
N LEU A 165 12.86 11.47 -8.96
CA LEU A 165 12.10 12.63 -9.39
C LEU A 165 13.02 13.34 -10.38
N ALA A 166 12.71 13.23 -11.67
CA ALA A 166 13.27 14.12 -12.67
C ALA A 166 12.68 15.48 -12.32
N TRP A 167 13.34 16.19 -11.40
CA TRP A 167 13.15 17.61 -11.24
C TRP A 167 13.47 18.20 -12.60
N GLY A 168 12.42 18.54 -13.34
CA GLY A 168 12.53 19.36 -14.53
C GLY A 168 13.26 20.62 -14.10
N THR A 169 14.48 20.78 -14.58
CA THR A 169 15.07 22.11 -14.74
C THR A 169 14.18 22.85 -15.72
N GLU A 170 13.38 23.78 -15.20
CA GLU A 170 13.00 24.98 -15.95
C GLU A 170 14.23 25.88 -16.15
#